data_AF-A0A484YZU9-F1
#
_entry.id   AF-A0A484YZU9-F1
#
_cell.length_a   1.000
_cell.length_b   1.000
_cell.length_c   1.000
_cell.angle_alpha   90.00
_cell.angle_beta   90.00
_cell.angle_gamma   90.00
#
_symmetry.space_group_name_H-M   'P 1'
#
loop_
_entity.id
_entity.type
_entity.pdbx_description
1 polymer ?
#
loop_
_entity_poly.entity_id
_entity_poly.type
_entity_poly.pdbx_seq_one_letter_code
_entity_poly.pdbx_strand_id
1 'polypeptide(L)'
;MSDITISRPEVVTGHTDVICSTSIRHVVTVRNAALQQTETLIRQLAEISVLTAGIGGKTALDWAMKQNFRCGCWLMEKPEAAMKAITRNLDREIWRDLMQRSGMLSLMDAQARDTWYRSLEYDNFPEISEANILSTFEQLHQNIDEVFERGVNQRLQGTELELQN
;
A
#
# COMPACT_ATOMS: atom_id res chain seq x y z
N MET A 1 -22.78 -16.20 3.94
CA MET A 1 -22.72 -14.79 4.43
C MET A 1 -21.91 -14.84 5.71
N SER A 2 -20.67 -14.36 5.67
CA SER A 2 -19.84 -14.26 6.86
C SER A 2 -19.83 -12.78 7.27
N ASP A 3 -20.48 -12.48 8.38
CA ASP A 3 -20.44 -11.16 9.00
C ASP A 3 -19.02 -10.90 9.51
N ILE A 4 -18.22 -10.20 8.71
CA ILE A 4 -16.96 -9.61 9.19
C ILE A 4 -17.35 -8.34 9.94
N THR A 5 -17.58 -8.49 11.24
CA THR A 5 -17.74 -7.36 12.15
C THR A 5 -16.39 -6.64 12.30
N ILE A 6 -16.10 -5.70 11.38
CA ILE A 6 -14.96 -4.80 11.50
C ILE A 6 -15.25 -3.90 12.71
N SER A 7 -14.66 -4.23 13.86
CA SER A 7 -14.66 -3.34 15.02
C SER A 7 -13.83 -2.12 14.67
N ARG A 8 -14.50 -1.04 14.26
CA ARG A 8 -13.91 0.29 14.07
C ARG A 8 -13.37 0.75 15.43
N PRO A 9 -12.07 1.01 15.60
CA PRO A 9 -11.60 1.68 16.79
C PRO A 9 -12.08 3.14 16.70
N GLU A 10 -13.00 3.48 17.57
CA GLU A 10 -13.43 4.85 17.87
C GLU A 10 -12.50 5.35 18.99
N VAL A 11 -11.74 6.44 18.88
CA VAL A 11 -12.15 7.82 19.22
C VAL A 11 -10.87 8.73 19.27
N VAL A 12 -10.94 9.95 18.68
CA VAL A 12 -10.30 11.26 19.11
C VAL A 12 -8.77 11.42 18.95
N THR A 13 -8.14 12.51 18.48
CA THR A 13 -8.50 13.89 18.03
C THR A 13 -7.22 14.54 17.48
N GLY A 14 -7.33 15.42 16.48
CA GLY A 14 -6.32 16.45 16.19
C GLY A 14 -5.34 16.08 15.09
N HIS A 15 -4.91 17.07 14.31
CA HIS A 15 -4.05 16.86 13.15
C HIS A 15 -2.70 16.24 13.60
N THR A 16 -2.29 15.16 12.91
CA THR A 16 -1.15 14.26 13.18
C THR A 16 -1.44 13.14 14.19
N ASP A 17 -2.18 12.12 13.75
CA ASP A 17 -2.29 10.87 14.49
C ASP A 17 -0.96 10.10 14.37
N VAL A 18 -0.21 10.04 15.47
CA VAL A 18 0.90 9.09 15.62
C VAL A 18 0.38 7.70 15.29
N ILE A 19 1.01 7.01 14.34
CA ILE A 19 0.63 5.63 14.03
C ILE A 19 1.04 4.75 15.21
N CYS A 20 0.08 4.42 16.08
CA CYS A 20 0.32 3.52 17.19
C CYS A 20 0.68 2.11 16.70
N SER A 21 1.55 1.40 17.43
CA SER A 21 1.95 0.03 17.12
C SER A 21 0.76 -0.95 17.07
N THR A 22 -0.30 -0.69 17.85
CA THR A 22 -1.58 -1.40 17.78
C THR A 22 -2.26 -1.25 16.43
N SER A 23 -2.17 -0.08 15.80
CA SER A 23 -2.71 0.20 14.48
C SER A 23 -1.91 -0.49 13.37
N ILE A 24 -0.58 -0.54 13.49
CA ILE A 24 0.30 -1.25 12.53
C ILE A 24 -0.02 -2.75 12.53
N ARG A 25 -0.04 -3.37 13.71
CA ARG A 25 -0.37 -4.79 13.86
C ARG A 25 -1.76 -5.12 13.33
N HIS A 26 -2.74 -4.24 13.58
CA HIS A 26 -4.09 -4.41 13.04
C HIS A 26 -4.10 -4.38 11.51
N VAL A 27 -3.44 -3.40 10.88
CA VAL A 27 -3.32 -3.29 9.42
C VAL A 27 -2.70 -4.56 8.82
N VAL A 28 -1.56 -5.01 9.36
CA VAL A 28 -0.88 -6.22 8.88
C VAL A 28 -1.76 -7.47 9.05
N THR A 29 -2.44 -7.60 10.19
CA THR A 29 -3.34 -8.74 10.45
C THR A 29 -4.50 -8.77 9.45
N VAL A 30 -5.17 -7.64 9.24
CA VAL A 30 -6.30 -7.53 8.31
C VAL A 30 -5.85 -7.77 6.88
N ARG A 31 -4.71 -7.19 6.46
CA ARG A 31 -4.10 -7.41 5.13
C ARG A 31 -3.86 -8.89 4.87
N ASN A 32 -3.22 -9.60 5.80
CA ASN A 32 -2.91 -11.01 5.64
C ASN A 32 -4.17 -11.88 5.59
N ALA A 33 -5.15 -11.61 6.46
CA ALA A 33 -6.42 -12.32 6.45
C ALA A 33 -7.22 -12.09 5.15
N ALA A 34 -7.19 -10.88 4.60
CA ALA A 34 -7.84 -10.54 3.34
C ALA A 34 -7.18 -11.25 2.16
N LEU A 35 -5.84 -11.28 2.10
CA LEU A 35 -5.11 -11.99 1.04
C LEU A 35 -5.35 -13.51 1.09
N GLN A 36 -5.35 -14.11 2.27
CA GLN A 36 -5.63 -15.53 2.43
C GLN A 36 -7.06 -15.89 1.96
N GLN A 37 -8.06 -15.08 2.32
CA GLN A 37 -9.43 -15.27 1.84
C GLN A 37 -9.53 -15.09 0.32
N THR A 38 -8.84 -14.10 -0.24
CA THR A 38 -8.81 -13.85 -1.68
C THR A 38 -8.19 -15.01 -2.44
N GLU A 39 -7.07 -15.55 -1.96
CA GLU A 39 -6.43 -16.73 -2.57
C GLU A 39 -7.36 -17.94 -2.58
N THR A 40 -8.05 -18.17 -1.46
CA THR A 40 -9.03 -19.27 -1.34
C THR A 40 -10.12 -19.13 -2.40
N LEU A 41 -10.70 -17.93 -2.57
CA LEU A 41 -11.74 -17.67 -3.55
C LEU A 41 -11.25 -17.86 -5.00
N ILE A 42 -10.04 -17.39 -5.31
CA ILE A 42 -9.46 -17.53 -6.65
C ILE A 42 -9.21 -19.01 -6.99
N ARG A 43 -8.68 -19.79 -6.04
CA ARG A 43 -8.48 -21.24 -6.23
C ARG A 43 -9.81 -21.97 -6.42
N GLN A 44 -10.80 -21.67 -5.60
CA GLN A 44 -12.15 -22.25 -5.74
C GLN A 44 -12.77 -21.93 -7.11
N LEU A 45 -12.64 -20.69 -7.58
CA LEU A 45 -13.16 -20.30 -8.89
C LEU A 45 -12.44 -21.03 -10.04
N ALA A 46 -11.13 -21.26 -9.91
CA ALA A 46 -10.35 -22.04 -10.87
C ALA A 46 -10.79 -23.51 -10.89
N GLU A 47 -11.02 -24.12 -9.73
CA GLU A 47 -11.53 -25.49 -9.63
C GLU A 47 -12.93 -25.64 -10.25
N ILE A 48 -13.85 -24.72 -9.95
CA ILE A 48 -15.19 -24.68 -10.56
C ILE A 48 -15.07 -24.59 -12.08
N SER A 49 -14.17 -23.75 -12.59
CA SER A 49 -13.94 -23.61 -14.04
C SER A 49 -13.49 -24.91 -14.69
N VAL A 50 -12.66 -25.71 -14.02
CA VAL A 50 -12.25 -27.05 -14.51
C VAL A 50 -13.44 -28.00 -14.55
N LEU A 51 -14.24 -28.04 -13.47
CA LEU A 51 -15.40 -28.93 -13.36
C LEU A 51 -16.45 -28.62 -14.43
N THR A 52 -16.80 -27.34 -14.63
CA THR A 52 -17.82 -26.94 -15.60
C THR A 52 -17.32 -27.08 -17.03
N ALA A 53 -16.05 -26.80 -17.31
CA ALA A 53 -15.47 -27.06 -18.62
C ALA A 53 -15.52 -28.56 -18.97
N GLY A 54 -15.31 -29.45 -17.99
CA GLY A 54 -15.42 -30.90 -18.15
C GLY A 54 -16.79 -31.40 -18.61
N ILE A 55 -17.86 -30.62 -18.40
CA ILE A 55 -19.23 -30.93 -18.86
C ILE A 55 -19.70 -30.01 -20.00
N GLY A 56 -18.79 -29.25 -20.62
CA GLY A 56 -19.12 -28.30 -21.69
C GLY A 56 -19.74 -26.98 -21.23
N GLY A 57 -19.79 -26.72 -19.92
CA GLY A 57 -20.32 -25.51 -19.29
C GLY A 57 -19.42 -24.27 -19.41
N LYS A 58 -18.20 -24.41 -19.96
CA LYS A 58 -17.17 -23.37 -20.09
C LYS A 58 -16.56 -22.92 -18.74
N THR A 59 -15.69 -21.91 -18.75
CA THR A 59 -14.95 -21.41 -17.57
C THR A 59 -15.56 -20.14 -16.98
N ALA A 60 -15.13 -19.75 -15.77
CA ALA A 60 -15.51 -18.49 -15.15
C ALA A 60 -15.23 -17.26 -16.04
N LEU A 61 -14.13 -17.28 -16.80
CA LEU A 61 -13.78 -16.22 -17.74
C LEU A 61 -14.81 -16.07 -18.85
N ASP A 62 -15.34 -17.19 -19.36
CA ASP A 62 -16.36 -17.20 -20.42
C ASP A 62 -17.70 -16.61 -19.96
N TRP A 63 -18.00 -16.67 -18.65
CA TRP A 63 -19.24 -16.11 -18.09
C TRP A 63 -19.08 -14.66 -17.63
N ALA A 64 -17.90 -14.29 -17.11
CA ALA A 64 -17.64 -12.98 -16.55
C ALA A 64 -17.47 -11.88 -17.62
N MET A 65 -17.01 -12.25 -18.81
CA MET A 65 -16.68 -11.28 -19.87
C MET A 65 -17.81 -11.18 -20.90
N LYS A 66 -18.34 -9.97 -21.09
CA LYS A 66 -19.25 -9.67 -22.21
C LYS A 66 -18.48 -9.82 -23.53
N GLN A 67 -19.08 -10.45 -24.53
CA GLN A 67 -18.46 -10.60 -25.85
C GLN A 67 -17.96 -9.23 -26.35
N ASN A 68 -16.70 -9.19 -26.81
CA ASN A 68 -15.94 -8.01 -27.26
C ASN A 68 -15.44 -7.03 -26.19
N PHE A 69 -15.66 -7.29 -24.90
CA PHE A 69 -15.00 -6.54 -23.83
C PHE A 69 -13.81 -7.34 -23.30
N ARG A 70 -12.58 -6.91 -23.63
CA ARG A 70 -11.37 -7.40 -22.96
C ARG A 70 -10.82 -6.29 -22.07
N CYS A 71 -11.32 -6.21 -20.84
CA CYS A 71 -10.58 -5.59 -19.75
C CYS A 71 -9.60 -6.62 -19.18
N GLY A 72 -8.33 -6.23 -18.98
CA GLY A 72 -7.36 -7.06 -18.27
C GLY A 72 -7.74 -7.16 -16.80
N CYS A 73 -8.41 -8.24 -16.41
CA CYS A 73 -8.80 -8.48 -15.02
C CYS A 73 -7.80 -9.44 -14.37
N TRP A 74 -7.05 -8.96 -13.37
CA TRP A 74 -6.09 -9.79 -12.63
C TRP A 74 -6.72 -11.01 -11.96
N LEU A 75 -7.99 -10.93 -11.56
CA LEU A 75 -8.73 -12.04 -10.96
C LEU A 75 -8.96 -13.21 -11.94
N MET A 76 -8.78 -12.98 -13.24
CA MET A 76 -8.95 -13.98 -14.28
C MET A 76 -7.62 -14.57 -14.77
N GLU A 77 -6.49 -14.12 -14.21
CA GLU A 77 -5.18 -14.72 -14.44
C GLU A 77 -5.02 -16.03 -13.65
N LYS A 78 -3.91 -16.74 -13.88
CA LYS A 78 -3.54 -17.88 -13.04
C LYS A 78 -3.48 -17.45 -11.56
N PRO A 79 -3.90 -18.30 -10.60
CA PRO A 79 -3.95 -17.93 -9.19
C PRO A 79 -2.68 -17.26 -8.66
N GLU A 80 -1.51 -17.74 -9.07
CA GLU A 80 -0.21 -17.21 -8.64
C GLU A 80 0.03 -15.78 -9.17
N ALA A 81 -0.32 -15.52 -10.43
CA ALA A 81 -0.17 -14.21 -11.05
C ALA A 81 -1.20 -13.21 -10.52
N ALA A 82 -2.43 -13.66 -10.34
CA ALA A 82 -3.52 -12.89 -9.74
C ALA A 82 -3.15 -12.43 -8.33
N MET A 83 -2.74 -13.37 -7.47
CA MET A 83 -2.35 -13.06 -6.09
C MET A 83 -1.16 -12.11 -6.02
N LYS A 84 -0.15 -12.30 -6.87
CA LYS A 84 1.01 -11.40 -6.92
C LYS A 84 0.61 -9.96 -7.27
N ALA A 85 -0.31 -9.77 -8.23
CA ALA A 85 -0.80 -8.44 -8.60
C ALA A 85 -1.69 -7.82 -7.51
N ILE A 86 -2.59 -8.62 -6.92
CA ILE A 86 -3.49 -8.17 -5.85
C ILE A 86 -2.70 -7.75 -4.61
N THR A 87 -1.75 -8.58 -4.16
CA THR A 87 -0.89 -8.26 -3.01
C THR A 87 -0.16 -6.94 -3.22
N ARG A 88 0.41 -6.72 -4.40
CA ARG A 88 1.14 -5.47 -4.72
C ARG A 88 0.23 -4.25 -4.72
N ASN A 89 -0.92 -4.35 -5.38
CA ASN A 89 -1.87 -3.23 -5.43
C ASN A 89 -2.42 -2.90 -4.05
N LEU A 90 -2.71 -3.92 -3.23
CA LEU A 90 -3.14 -3.73 -1.86
C LEU A 90 -2.05 -3.07 -1.01
N ASP A 91 -0.82 -3.58 -1.08
CA ASP A 91 0.31 -3.03 -0.33
C ASP A 91 0.61 -1.58 -0.74
N ARG A 92 0.53 -1.26 -2.03
CA ARG A 92 0.68 0.12 -2.55
C ARG A 92 -0.32 1.08 -1.91
N GLU A 93 -1.59 0.69 -1.86
CA GLU A 93 -2.65 1.54 -1.28
C GLU A 93 -2.56 1.62 0.23
N ILE A 94 -2.14 0.55 0.92
CA ILE A 94 -1.84 0.60 2.35
C ILE A 94 -0.69 1.58 2.62
N TRP A 95 0.39 1.54 1.84
CA TRP A 95 1.50 2.50 1.97
C TRP A 95 1.06 3.94 1.75
N ARG A 96 0.19 4.19 0.76
CA ARG A 96 -0.39 5.51 0.52
C ARG A 96 -1.18 6.00 1.74
N ASP A 97 -2.05 5.16 2.30
CA ASP A 97 -2.84 5.48 3.49
C ASP A 97 -1.97 5.76 4.73
N LEU A 98 -0.98 4.90 4.99
CA LEU A 98 -0.04 5.05 6.10
C LEU A 98 0.71 6.38 6.02
N MET A 99 1.22 6.74 4.84
CA MET A 99 1.95 8.00 4.63
C MET A 99 1.06 9.24 4.74
N GLN A 100 -0.20 9.13 4.32
CA GLN A 100 -1.16 10.22 4.45
C GLN A 100 -1.57 10.43 5.91
N ARG A 101 -1.89 9.36 6.65
CA ARG A 101 -2.39 9.43 8.03
C ARG A 101 -1.33 9.79 9.05
N SER A 102 -0.08 9.37 8.84
CA SER A 102 1.05 9.77 9.69
C SER A 102 1.40 11.26 9.58
N GLY A 103 0.89 11.97 8.56
CA GLY A 103 1.31 13.34 8.26
C GLY A 103 2.73 13.43 7.67
N MET A 104 3.39 12.30 7.40
CA MET A 104 4.77 12.26 6.90
C MET A 104 4.92 13.04 5.58
N LEU A 105 3.92 12.95 4.70
CA LEU A 105 3.89 13.72 3.44
C LEU A 105 3.85 15.25 3.65
N SER A 106 3.48 15.75 4.82
CA SER A 106 3.51 17.19 5.12
C SER A 106 4.88 17.69 5.57
N LEU A 107 5.72 16.78 6.08
CA LEU A 107 7.06 17.08 6.60
C LEU A 107 8.14 16.97 5.52
N MET A 108 7.87 16.25 4.44
CA MET A 108 8.80 16.05 3.32
C MET A 108 8.79 17.25 2.36
N ASP A 109 9.96 17.60 1.82
CA ASP A 109 10.10 18.57 0.73
C ASP A 109 9.52 18.04 -0.60
N ALA A 110 9.50 18.89 -1.63
CA ALA A 110 8.94 18.51 -2.94
C ALA A 110 9.68 17.34 -3.62
N GLN A 111 11.00 17.26 -3.46
CA GLN A 111 11.83 16.21 -4.07
C GLN A 111 11.63 14.87 -3.38
N ALA A 112 11.60 14.86 -2.04
CA ALA A 112 11.35 13.67 -1.25
C ALA A 112 9.95 13.12 -1.51
N ARG A 113 8.93 13.99 -1.64
CA ARG A 113 7.56 13.57 -1.99
C ARG A 113 7.46 13.00 -3.41
N ASP A 114 8.10 13.62 -4.40
CA ASP A 114 8.11 13.09 -5.78
C ASP A 114 8.80 11.72 -5.83
N THR A 115 9.92 11.57 -5.13
CA THR A 115 10.65 10.29 -5.02
C THR A 115 9.76 9.21 -4.41
N TRP A 116 8.99 9.53 -3.36
CA TRP A 116 8.05 8.60 -2.74
C TRP A 116 6.90 8.21 -3.69
N TYR A 117 6.30 9.17 -4.41
CA TYR A 117 5.24 8.81 -5.35
C TYR A 117 5.75 7.94 -6.50
N ARG A 118 6.95 8.21 -7.03
CA ARG A 118 7.58 7.36 -8.03
C ARG A 118 7.85 5.96 -7.51
N SER A 119 8.27 5.80 -6.25
CA SER A 119 8.50 4.47 -5.67
C SER A 119 7.21 3.64 -5.66
N LEU A 120 6.06 4.25 -5.37
CA LEU A 120 4.75 3.61 -5.45
C LEU A 120 4.34 3.27 -6.89
N GLU A 121 4.62 4.14 -7.86
CA GLU A 121 4.29 3.90 -9.28
C GLU A 121 5.05 2.71 -9.87
N TYR A 122 6.34 2.62 -9.56
CA TYR A 122 7.25 1.58 -10.07
C TYR A 122 7.31 0.32 -9.21
N ASP A 123 6.36 0.11 -8.29
CA ASP A 123 6.34 -1.02 -7.35
C ASP A 123 7.64 -1.21 -6.54
N ASN A 124 8.33 -0.11 -6.27
CA ASN A 124 9.57 -0.09 -5.51
C ASN A 124 9.32 0.32 -4.06
N PHE A 125 8.49 -0.45 -3.36
CA PHE A 125 8.19 -0.29 -1.94
C PHE A 125 8.34 -1.61 -1.21
N PRO A 126 8.66 -1.59 0.10
CA PRO A 126 8.81 -2.82 0.86
C PRO A 126 7.46 -3.50 1.07
N GLU A 127 7.45 -4.82 1.26
CA GLU A 127 6.23 -5.55 1.61
C GLU A 127 5.61 -5.01 2.90
N ILE A 128 4.27 -5.01 2.99
CA ILE A 128 3.57 -4.70 4.23
C ILE A 128 3.85 -5.77 5.30
N SER A 129 4.70 -5.41 6.25
CA SER A 129 4.97 -6.15 7.49
C SER A 129 5.24 -5.16 8.62
N GLU A 130 5.10 -5.58 9.88
CA GLU A 130 5.36 -4.67 11.01
C GLU A 130 6.80 -4.13 10.96
N ALA A 131 7.78 -5.01 10.71
CA ALA A 131 9.19 -4.63 10.63
C ALA A 131 9.47 -3.64 9.49
N ASN A 132 8.90 -3.89 8.30
CA ASN A 132 9.10 -3.00 7.15
C ASN A 132 8.42 -1.64 7.35
N ILE A 133 7.22 -1.63 7.95
CA ILE A 133 6.51 -0.39 8.31
C ILE A 133 7.37 0.42 9.28
N LEU A 134 7.77 -0.17 10.40
CA LEU A 134 8.59 0.52 11.40
C LEU A 134 9.90 1.04 10.81
N SER A 135 10.65 0.20 10.10
CA SER A 135 11.91 0.59 9.46
C SER A 135 11.74 1.72 8.44
N THR A 136 10.67 1.69 7.64
CA THR A 136 10.38 2.77 6.67
C THR A 136 10.09 4.08 7.39
N PHE A 137 9.28 4.05 8.44
CA PHE A 137 8.97 5.26 9.22
C PHE A 137 10.21 5.79 9.96
N GLU A 138 11.05 4.93 10.52
CA GLU A 138 12.33 5.32 11.14
C GLU A 138 13.25 6.02 10.13
N GLN A 139 13.41 5.47 8.92
CA GLN A 139 14.22 6.07 7.85
C GLN A 139 13.65 7.43 7.39
N LEU A 140 12.34 7.55 7.31
CA LEU A 140 11.69 8.81 6.94
C LEU A 140 11.88 9.89 8.00
N HIS A 141 11.82 9.53 9.29
CA HIS A 141 12.13 10.45 10.38
C HIS A 141 13.59 10.91 10.35
N GLN A 142 14.54 10.00 10.20
CA GLN A 142 15.97 10.34 10.08
C GLN A 142 16.25 11.29 8.90
N ASN A 143 15.62 11.04 7.75
CA ASN A 143 15.75 11.91 6.59
C ASN A 143 15.16 13.31 6.84
N ILE A 144 14.07 13.44 7.59
CA ILE A 144 13.50 14.74 7.94
C ILE A 144 14.48 15.53 8.81
N ASP A 145 15.09 14.89 9.81
CA ASP A 145 16.07 15.53 10.68
C ASP A 145 17.28 16.03 9.86
N GLU A 146 17.77 15.23 8.91
CA GLU A 146 18.86 15.64 8.01
C GLU A 146 18.47 16.75 7.02
N VAL A 147 17.23 16.78 6.51
CA VAL A 147 16.75 17.87 5.65
C VAL A 147 16.63 19.17 6.44
N PHE A 148 16.17 19.09 7.69
CA PHE A 148 16.09 20.26 8.58
C PHE A 148 17.49 20.84 8.84
N GLU A 149 18.46 20.01 9.21
CA GLU A 149 19.84 20.43 9.43
C GLU A 149 20.49 21.02 8.17
N ARG A 150 20.25 20.45 6.98
CA ARG A 150 20.74 21.02 5.72
C ARG A 150 20.11 22.38 5.40
N GLY A 151 18.80 22.53 5.64
CA GLY A 151 18.09 23.79 5.42
C GLY A 151 18.56 24.90 6.36
N VAL A 152 18.82 24.58 7.63
CA VAL A 152 19.41 25.52 8.60
C VAL A 152 20.81 25.94 8.17
N ASN A 153 21.67 24.98 7.80
CA ASN A 153 23.04 25.26 7.37
C ASN A 153 23.10 26.13 6.10
N GLN A 154 22.25 25.87 5.09
CA GLN A 154 22.19 26.70 3.87
C GLN A 154 21.72 28.12 4.16
N ARG A 155 20.76 28.30 5.07
CA ARG A 155 20.27 29.62 5.46
C ARG A 155 21.34 30.43 6.19
N LEU A 156 22.07 29.79 7.10
CA LEU A 156 23.18 30.41 7.83
C LEU A 156 24.32 30.83 6.89
N GLN A 157 24.73 29.96 5.97
CA GLN A 157 25.74 30.28 4.95
C GLN A 157 25.31 31.42 4.03
N GLY A 158 24.03 31.47 3.64
CA GLY A 158 23.48 32.58 2.84
C GLY A 158 23.54 33.93 3.58
N THR A 159 23.19 33.95 4.87
CA THR A 159 23.26 35.18 5.68
C THR A 159 24.68 35.65 5.96
N GLU A 160 25.65 34.73 6.06
CA GLU A 160 27.05 35.07 6.31
C GLU A 160 27.73 35.68 5.07
N LEU A 161 27.31 35.26 3.86
CA LEU A 161 27.74 35.85 2.59
C LEU A 161 27.10 37.24 2.31
N GLU A 162 25.90 37.51 2.82
CA GLU A 162 25.25 38.83 2.73
C GLU A 162 25.86 39.87 3.68
N LEU A 163 26.48 39.45 4.78
CA LEU A 163 27.16 40.34 5.74
C LEU A 163 28.62 40.67 5.34
N GLN A 164 29.16 40.02 4.30
CA GLN A 164 30.52 40.22 3.81
C GLN A 164 30.60 41.05 2.50
N ASN A 165 29.46 41.53 1.98
CA ASN A 165 29.36 42.47 0.84
C ASN A 165 28.78 43.81 1.27
#